data_AF-A0A3A6NJH8-F1
#
_entry.id   AF-A0A3A6NJH8-F1
#
_cell.length_a   1.000
_cell.length_b   1.000
_cell.length_c   1.000
_cell.angle_alpha   90.00
_cell.angle_beta   90.00
_cell.angle_gamma   90.00
#
_symmetry.space_group_name_H-M   'P 1'
#
loop_
_entity.id
_entity.type
_entity.pdbx_description
1 polymer ?
#
loop_
_entity_poly.entity_id
_entity_poly.type
_entity_poly.pdbx_seq_one_letter_code
_entity_poly.pdbx_strand_id
1 'polypeptide(L)'
;MAGTVILLISHEDLIQYPIETNSKKIKSYSRNLRSNTDKDMINPDETGRKFCELLEIIARLRSPGGCPWDQKQTVQTFKPYLIEETHELSEALDNDDPNQIREELGDLFFQLGFINQLYEERDIFSIEDVLQSIIDKMIRRHPHVFEGKTFESYDEMSRNWARVKEKEKSKKEHKMYELDVPKSLPALIRGQKVASRAARTGFDWPDLRALVENLSEDFRILTDDALEGNKEEIEQSLGDLLFSLVNLARKCEVNGEECLKRATDRFITRFKLMEEILSANNLAIDELDQESQRKFWAQTDNHS
;
A
#
# COMPACT_ATOMS: atom_id res chain seq x y z
N MET A 1 12.97 -27.58 -63.93
CA MET A 1 11.82 -26.86 -63.35
C MET A 1 11.47 -27.53 -62.04
N ALA A 2 11.97 -27.00 -60.93
CA ALA A 2 11.64 -27.46 -59.58
C ALA A 2 10.89 -26.31 -58.91
N GLY A 3 9.59 -26.50 -58.70
CA GLY A 3 8.69 -25.50 -58.12
C GLY A 3 8.63 -25.64 -56.62
N THR A 4 8.97 -24.56 -55.93
CA THR A 4 8.77 -24.34 -54.49
C THR A 4 7.27 -24.32 -54.18
N VAL A 5 6.80 -25.23 -53.32
CA VAL A 5 5.46 -25.15 -52.70
C VAL A 5 5.63 -24.45 -51.37
N ILE A 6 5.09 -23.24 -51.29
CA ILE A 6 4.94 -22.45 -50.06
C ILE A 6 3.78 -23.05 -49.28
N LEU A 7 4.06 -23.64 -48.12
CA LEU A 7 3.05 -24.03 -47.14
C LEU A 7 2.69 -22.79 -46.32
N LEU A 8 1.59 -22.14 -46.71
CA LEU A 8 0.86 -21.18 -45.89
C LEU A 8 0.26 -21.94 -44.70
N ILE A 9 0.75 -21.67 -43.49
CA ILE A 9 0.10 -22.11 -42.25
C ILE A 9 -0.93 -21.02 -41.91
N SER A 10 -2.20 -21.37 -42.04
CA SER A 10 -3.36 -20.56 -41.72
C SER A 10 -3.48 -20.33 -40.21
N HIS A 11 -3.84 -19.09 -39.83
CA HIS A 11 -4.39 -18.73 -38.53
C HIS A 11 -5.59 -19.62 -38.17
N GLU A 12 -5.41 -20.58 -37.26
CA GLU A 12 -6.48 -21.16 -36.43
C GLU A 12 -5.84 -22.19 -35.49
N ASP A 13 -5.35 -21.74 -34.33
CA ASP A 13 -5.17 -22.58 -33.13
C ASP A 13 -5.31 -21.66 -31.92
N LEU A 14 -6.52 -21.11 -31.75
CA LEU A 14 -6.95 -20.53 -30.48
C LEU A 14 -7.12 -21.69 -29.51
N ILE A 15 -6.13 -21.89 -28.64
CA ILE A 15 -6.23 -22.77 -27.48
C ILE A 15 -7.38 -22.25 -26.62
N GLN A 16 -8.55 -22.88 -26.73
CA GLN A 16 -9.67 -22.65 -25.82
C GLN A 16 -9.29 -23.26 -24.47
N TYR A 17 -8.86 -22.41 -23.53
CA TYR A 17 -8.81 -22.79 -22.12
C TYR A 17 -10.24 -22.83 -21.57
N PRO A 18 -10.77 -23.99 -21.16
CA PRO A 18 -12.01 -24.03 -20.42
C PRO A 18 -11.72 -23.51 -19.01
N ILE A 19 -12.06 -22.25 -18.76
CA ILE A 19 -12.11 -21.72 -17.40
C ILE A 19 -13.30 -22.39 -16.71
N GLU A 20 -13.12 -23.59 -16.15
CA GLU A 20 -14.00 -24.13 -15.12
C GLU A 20 -13.84 -23.28 -13.85
N THR A 21 -14.34 -22.05 -13.93
CA THR A 21 -14.51 -21.20 -12.78
C THR A 21 -15.40 -21.95 -11.79
N ASN A 22 -15.12 -21.76 -10.50
CA ASN A 22 -15.98 -22.08 -9.37
C ASN A 22 -17.27 -21.20 -9.40
N SER A 23 -17.87 -21.11 -10.59
CA SER A 23 -18.73 -20.05 -11.10
C SER A 23 -20.10 -20.08 -10.48
N LYS A 24 -20.53 -21.23 -9.95
CA LYS A 24 -21.84 -21.36 -9.32
C LYS A 24 -21.96 -20.50 -8.05
N LYS A 25 -20.88 -20.37 -7.25
CA LYS A 25 -20.90 -19.50 -6.07
C LYS A 25 -20.76 -18.03 -6.46
N ILE A 26 -19.80 -17.67 -7.33
CA ILE A 26 -19.54 -16.27 -7.71
C ILE A 26 -20.66 -15.67 -8.57
N LYS A 27 -21.25 -16.44 -9.52
CA LYS A 27 -22.42 -15.99 -10.33
C LYS A 27 -23.68 -15.75 -9.50
N SER A 28 -23.78 -16.33 -8.30
CA SER A 28 -24.92 -16.06 -7.41
C SER A 28 -24.80 -14.69 -6.72
N TYR A 29 -23.57 -14.25 -6.42
CA TYR A 29 -23.29 -12.96 -5.77
C TYR A 29 -23.41 -11.78 -6.74
N SER A 30 -22.96 -11.92 -7.99
CA SER A 30 -23.12 -10.87 -9.01
C SER A 30 -24.58 -10.57 -9.36
N ARG A 31 -25.51 -11.50 -9.06
CA ARG A 31 -26.94 -11.33 -9.35
C ARG A 31 -27.64 -10.39 -8.35
N ASN A 32 -27.11 -10.22 -7.14
CA ASN A 32 -27.71 -9.40 -6.07
C ASN A 32 -27.22 -7.93 -6.04
N LEU A 33 -26.23 -7.57 -6.86
CA LEU A 33 -25.72 -6.19 -6.99
C LEU A 33 -26.43 -5.39 -8.10
N ARG A 34 -27.54 -5.89 -8.63
CA ARG A 34 -28.27 -5.29 -9.76
C ARG A 34 -29.15 -4.12 -9.29
N SER A 35 -28.52 -2.99 -8.96
CA SER A 35 -29.18 -1.69 -8.90
C SER A 35 -28.73 -0.81 -10.08
N ASN A 36 -29.55 -0.83 -11.13
CA ASN A 36 -29.89 0.29 -12.03
C ASN A 36 -28.79 1.25 -12.54
N THR A 37 -27.67 0.74 -13.03
CA THR A 37 -26.84 1.45 -14.04
C THR A 37 -26.45 0.49 -15.15
N ASP A 38 -27.14 0.59 -16.29
CA ASP A 38 -26.86 -0.14 -17.51
C ASP A 38 -25.51 0.25 -18.12
N LYS A 39 -24.47 -0.49 -17.75
CA LYS A 39 -23.33 -0.93 -18.58
C LYS A 39 -22.49 -1.84 -17.71
N ASP A 40 -22.46 -3.13 -18.02
CA ASP A 40 -21.44 -4.02 -17.46
C ASP A 40 -20.08 -3.48 -17.89
N MET A 41 -19.39 -2.74 -17.00
CA MET A 41 -18.07 -2.15 -17.25
C MET A 41 -16.98 -3.22 -17.45
N ILE A 42 -17.28 -4.48 -17.15
CA ILE A 42 -16.34 -5.59 -17.18
C ILE A 42 -16.92 -6.69 -18.06
N ASN A 43 -16.27 -6.98 -19.18
CA ASN A 43 -16.44 -8.21 -19.94
C ASN A 43 -15.42 -9.24 -19.41
N PRO A 44 -15.83 -10.25 -18.62
CA PRO A 44 -14.88 -11.14 -17.94
C PRO A 44 -13.92 -11.87 -18.89
N ASP A 45 -14.42 -12.29 -20.06
CA ASP A 45 -13.60 -13.01 -21.05
C ASP A 45 -12.55 -12.08 -21.67
N GLU A 46 -12.95 -10.85 -21.99
CA GLU A 46 -12.03 -9.85 -22.53
C GLU A 46 -11.01 -9.37 -21.49
N THR A 47 -11.45 -9.12 -20.26
CA THR A 47 -10.56 -8.72 -19.15
C THR A 47 -9.55 -9.82 -18.85
N GLY A 48 -9.99 -11.10 -18.81
CA GLY A 48 -9.10 -12.23 -18.65
C GLY A 48 -8.05 -12.31 -19.77
N ARG A 49 -8.48 -12.15 -21.03
CA ARG A 49 -7.56 -12.12 -22.18
C ARG A 49 -6.52 -10.99 -22.07
N LYS A 50 -6.93 -9.77 -21.73
CA LYS A 50 -6.00 -8.63 -21.55
C LYS A 50 -4.98 -8.89 -20.43
N PHE A 51 -5.40 -9.54 -19.35
CA PHE A 51 -4.48 -9.93 -18.28
C PHE A 51 -3.47 -10.98 -18.75
N CYS A 52 -3.90 -11.99 -19.50
CA CYS A 52 -2.99 -12.97 -20.11
C CYS A 52 -2.02 -12.32 -21.10
N GLU A 53 -2.49 -11.41 -21.95
CA GLU A 53 -1.65 -10.66 -22.90
C GLU A 53 -0.53 -9.89 -22.18
N LEU A 54 -0.81 -9.26 -21.04
CA LEU A 54 0.22 -8.60 -20.22
C LEU A 54 1.29 -9.59 -19.75
N LEU A 55 0.89 -10.76 -19.26
CA LEU A 55 1.83 -11.78 -18.79
C LEU A 55 2.67 -12.35 -19.94
N GLU A 56 2.06 -12.55 -21.12
CA GLU A 56 2.77 -12.97 -22.33
C GLU A 56 3.82 -11.94 -22.77
N ILE A 57 3.50 -10.64 -22.70
CA ILE A 57 4.46 -9.55 -22.96
C ILE A 57 5.63 -9.64 -21.98
N ILE A 58 5.37 -9.78 -20.68
CA ILE A 58 6.40 -9.90 -19.63
C ILE A 58 7.29 -11.12 -19.89
N ALA A 59 6.70 -12.28 -20.20
CA ALA A 59 7.44 -13.48 -20.54
C ALA A 59 8.30 -13.28 -21.80
N ARG A 60 7.77 -12.59 -22.82
CA ARG A 60 8.51 -12.28 -24.06
C ARG A 60 9.67 -11.33 -23.83
N LEU A 61 9.53 -10.34 -22.94
CA LEU A 61 10.60 -9.42 -22.56
C LEU A 61 11.77 -10.18 -21.90
N ARG A 62 11.47 -11.21 -21.11
CA ARG A 62 12.48 -12.00 -20.40
C ARG A 62 12.99 -13.23 -21.17
N SER A 63 12.33 -13.64 -22.26
CA SER A 63 12.74 -14.80 -23.05
C SER A 63 14.01 -14.55 -23.89
N PRO A 64 14.69 -15.60 -24.40
CA PRO A 64 15.83 -15.43 -25.30
C PRO A 64 15.50 -14.52 -26.50
N GLY A 65 16.36 -13.54 -26.77
CA GLY A 65 16.09 -12.50 -27.79
C GLY A 65 15.01 -11.49 -27.39
N GLY A 66 14.64 -11.43 -26.11
CA GLY A 66 13.88 -10.35 -25.48
C GLY A 66 14.77 -9.17 -25.07
N CYS A 67 14.30 -8.38 -24.11
CA CYS A 67 14.99 -7.19 -23.63
C CYS A 67 16.18 -7.56 -22.72
N PRO A 68 17.42 -7.13 -23.04
CA PRO A 68 18.59 -7.43 -22.23
C PRO A 68 18.56 -6.86 -20.82
N TRP A 69 17.84 -5.75 -20.61
CA TRP A 69 17.68 -5.15 -19.27
C TRP A 69 16.74 -5.99 -18.42
N ASP A 70 15.58 -6.39 -18.97
CA ASP A 70 14.60 -7.21 -18.27
C ASP A 70 15.19 -8.56 -17.88
N GLN A 71 15.87 -9.24 -18.81
CA GLN A 71 16.55 -10.52 -18.55
C GLN A 71 17.54 -10.48 -17.37
N LYS A 72 18.22 -9.34 -17.17
CA LYS A 72 19.20 -9.17 -16.08
C LYS A 72 18.55 -8.98 -14.72
N GLN A 73 17.26 -8.65 -14.67
CA GLN A 73 16.58 -8.40 -13.41
C GLN A 73 16.44 -9.68 -12.58
N THR A 74 16.57 -9.49 -11.27
CA THR A 74 16.29 -10.47 -10.22
C THR A 74 15.27 -9.87 -9.27
N VAL A 75 14.67 -10.68 -8.39
CA VAL A 75 13.75 -10.16 -7.36
C VAL A 75 14.38 -9.02 -6.55
N GLN A 76 15.70 -9.09 -6.29
CA GLN A 76 16.36 -8.09 -5.44
C GLN A 76 16.66 -6.80 -6.18
N THR A 77 17.01 -6.89 -7.46
CA THR A 77 17.24 -5.69 -8.29
C THR A 77 15.93 -5.05 -8.73
N PHE A 78 14.84 -5.83 -8.77
CA PHE A 78 13.53 -5.35 -9.19
C PHE A 78 12.69 -4.77 -8.05
N LYS A 79 12.96 -5.18 -6.79
CA LYS A 79 12.23 -4.73 -5.60
C LYS A 79 12.14 -3.19 -5.44
N PRO A 80 13.17 -2.38 -5.71
CA PRO A 80 13.07 -0.92 -5.58
C PRO A 80 11.96 -0.32 -6.45
N TYR A 81 11.82 -0.78 -7.70
CA TYR A 81 10.78 -0.29 -8.61
C TYR A 81 9.37 -0.56 -8.07
N LEU A 82 9.14 -1.70 -7.39
CA LEU A 82 7.85 -1.95 -6.70
C LEU A 82 7.52 -0.93 -5.63
N ILE A 83 8.53 -0.45 -4.92
CA ILE A 83 8.33 0.57 -3.90
C ILE A 83 8.05 1.92 -4.57
N GLU A 84 8.77 2.25 -5.63
CA GLU A 84 8.60 3.47 -6.42
C GLU A 84 7.16 3.58 -6.97
N GLU A 85 6.65 2.61 -7.73
CA GLU A 85 5.28 2.67 -8.28
C GLU A 85 4.20 2.65 -7.19
N THR A 86 4.47 2.03 -6.03
CA THR A 86 3.54 2.09 -4.90
C THR A 86 3.43 3.52 -4.37
N HIS A 87 4.52 4.28 -4.39
CA HIS A 87 4.51 5.69 -4.01
C HIS A 87 3.92 6.58 -5.10
N GLU A 88 4.19 6.32 -6.38
CA GLU A 88 3.58 7.06 -7.50
C GLU A 88 2.06 6.87 -7.52
N LEU A 89 1.56 5.63 -7.37
CA LEU A 89 0.12 5.40 -7.20
C LEU A 89 -0.44 6.13 -5.97
N SER A 90 0.29 6.13 -4.85
CA SER A 90 -0.16 6.85 -3.65
C SER A 90 -0.27 8.35 -3.89
N GLU A 91 0.66 8.95 -4.62
CA GLU A 91 0.61 10.36 -5.00
C GLU A 91 -0.56 10.65 -5.96
N ALA A 92 -0.76 9.80 -6.96
CA ALA A 92 -1.88 9.91 -7.89
C ALA A 92 -3.24 9.87 -7.16
N LEU A 93 -3.36 9.01 -6.14
CA LEU A 93 -4.55 8.93 -5.28
C LEU A 93 -4.75 10.18 -4.42
N ASP A 94 -3.67 10.77 -3.89
CA ASP A 94 -3.76 12.00 -3.09
C ASP A 94 -4.20 13.20 -3.94
N ASN A 95 -3.80 13.22 -5.22
CA ASN A 95 -4.17 14.25 -6.19
C ASN A 95 -5.55 14.03 -6.83
N ASP A 96 -6.20 12.88 -6.58
CA ASP A 96 -7.45 12.45 -7.24
C ASP A 96 -7.38 12.57 -8.77
N ASP A 97 -6.22 12.25 -9.38
CA ASP A 97 -6.02 12.29 -10.84
C ASP A 97 -6.37 10.92 -11.46
N PRO A 98 -7.53 10.76 -12.12
CA PRO A 98 -7.95 9.45 -12.61
C PRO A 98 -7.09 8.91 -13.75
N ASN A 99 -6.40 9.78 -14.49
CA ASN A 99 -5.54 9.34 -15.59
C ASN A 99 -4.23 8.79 -15.04
N GLN A 100 -3.62 9.50 -14.11
CA GLN A 100 -2.41 9.04 -13.43
C GLN A 100 -2.72 7.76 -12.64
N ILE A 101 -3.80 7.74 -11.85
CA ILE A 101 -4.21 6.52 -11.12
C ILE A 101 -4.33 5.31 -12.05
N ARG A 102 -4.89 5.48 -13.26
CA ARG A 102 -5.01 4.38 -14.24
C ARG A 102 -3.65 3.90 -14.75
N GLU A 103 -2.72 4.82 -14.98
CA GLU A 103 -1.35 4.54 -15.42
C GLU A 103 -0.60 3.76 -14.34
N GLU A 104 -0.53 4.30 -13.13
CA GLU A 104 0.18 3.67 -12.00
C GLU A 104 -0.41 2.30 -11.60
N LEU A 105 -1.74 2.13 -11.73
CA LEU A 105 -2.36 0.82 -11.57
C LEU A 105 -1.86 -0.19 -12.62
N GLY A 106 -1.68 0.26 -13.86
CA GLY A 106 -1.10 -0.53 -14.94
C GLY A 106 0.34 -0.95 -14.65
N ASP A 107 1.15 -0.02 -14.16
CA ASP A 107 2.56 -0.28 -13.81
C ASP A 107 2.68 -1.25 -12.63
N LEU A 108 1.84 -1.13 -11.61
CA LEU A 108 1.76 -2.14 -10.56
C LEU A 108 1.34 -3.51 -11.09
N PHE A 109 0.39 -3.61 -12.05
CA PHE A 109 0.07 -4.89 -12.67
C PHE A 109 1.26 -5.48 -13.42
N PHE A 110 1.99 -4.65 -14.18
CA PHE A 110 3.20 -5.07 -14.87
C PHE A 110 4.24 -5.60 -13.89
N GLN A 111 4.52 -4.86 -12.81
CA GLN A 111 5.55 -5.24 -11.84
C GLN A 111 5.18 -6.47 -11.03
N LEU A 112 3.91 -6.63 -10.64
CA LEU A 112 3.42 -7.85 -10.00
C LEU A 112 3.56 -9.06 -10.94
N GLY A 113 3.22 -8.89 -12.23
CA GLY A 113 3.44 -9.90 -13.26
C GLY A 113 4.91 -10.24 -13.46
N PHE A 114 5.79 -9.23 -13.44
CA PHE A 114 7.23 -9.41 -13.60
C PHE A 114 7.85 -10.18 -12.43
N ILE A 115 7.44 -9.88 -11.20
CA ILE A 115 7.83 -10.65 -10.02
C ILE A 115 7.31 -12.08 -10.13
N ASN A 116 6.05 -12.29 -10.54
CA ASN A 116 5.52 -13.63 -10.78
C ASN A 116 6.38 -14.40 -11.79
N GLN A 117 6.70 -13.80 -12.93
CA GLN A 117 7.53 -14.39 -13.98
C GLN A 117 8.91 -14.83 -13.44
N LEU A 118 9.53 -14.05 -12.56
CA LEU A 118 10.80 -14.40 -11.91
C LEU A 118 10.74 -15.67 -11.02
N TYR A 119 9.57 -15.95 -10.43
CA TYR A 119 9.34 -17.16 -9.63
C TYR A 119 8.91 -18.35 -10.50
N GLU A 120 8.14 -18.07 -11.56
CA GLU A 120 7.71 -19.06 -12.54
C GLU A 120 8.90 -19.62 -13.34
N GLU A 121 9.87 -18.78 -13.74
CA GLU A 121 11.15 -19.19 -14.34
C GLU A 121 12.00 -20.15 -13.46
N ARG A 122 11.66 -20.26 -12.18
CA ARG A 122 12.33 -21.12 -11.19
C ARG A 122 11.47 -22.30 -10.77
N ASP A 123 10.36 -22.53 -11.45
CA ASP A 123 9.38 -23.58 -11.15
C ASP A 123 8.87 -23.54 -9.69
N ILE A 124 8.71 -22.34 -9.10
CA ILE A 124 8.28 -22.20 -7.69
C ILE A 124 6.76 -22.11 -7.56
N PHE A 125 6.11 -21.23 -8.34
CA PHE A 125 4.65 -21.10 -8.44
C PHE A 125 4.27 -20.35 -9.73
N SER A 126 3.02 -20.52 -10.19
CA SER A 126 2.45 -19.76 -11.31
C SER A 126 1.57 -18.59 -10.85
N ILE A 127 1.15 -17.75 -11.80
CA ILE A 127 0.17 -16.69 -11.51
C ILE A 127 -1.17 -17.26 -11.03
N GLU A 128 -1.53 -18.46 -11.48
CA GLU A 128 -2.78 -19.12 -11.10
C GLU A 128 -2.74 -19.52 -9.63
N ASP A 129 -1.59 -20.00 -9.15
CA ASP A 129 -1.37 -20.28 -7.72
C ASP A 129 -1.55 -19.03 -6.87
N VAL A 130 -1.00 -17.89 -7.34
CA VAL A 130 -1.13 -16.59 -6.65
C VAL A 130 -2.60 -16.15 -6.58
N LEU A 131 -3.31 -16.20 -7.71
CA LEU A 131 -4.71 -15.83 -7.82
C LEU A 131 -5.60 -16.74 -6.97
N GLN A 132 -5.40 -18.06 -7.06
CA GLN A 132 -6.16 -19.03 -6.28
C GLN A 132 -5.95 -18.82 -4.77
N SER A 133 -4.70 -18.58 -4.35
CA SER A 133 -4.34 -18.30 -2.96
C SER A 133 -5.04 -17.04 -2.40
N ILE A 134 -5.08 -15.94 -3.16
CA ILE A 134 -5.77 -14.73 -2.70
C ILE A 134 -7.29 -14.88 -2.74
N ILE A 135 -7.86 -15.57 -3.75
CA ILE A 135 -9.30 -15.84 -3.85
C ILE A 135 -9.78 -16.65 -2.64
N ASP A 136 -9.14 -17.79 -2.36
CA ASP A 136 -9.50 -18.64 -1.23
C ASP A 136 -9.38 -17.91 0.11
N LYS A 137 -8.32 -17.10 0.26
CA LYS A 137 -8.09 -16.28 1.44
C LYS A 137 -9.16 -15.20 1.60
N MET A 138 -9.58 -14.54 0.52
CA MET A 138 -10.63 -13.51 0.58
C MET A 138 -11.99 -14.11 0.88
N ILE A 139 -12.35 -15.24 0.25
CA ILE A 139 -13.59 -15.96 0.55
C ILE A 139 -13.63 -16.37 2.02
N ARG A 140 -12.57 -17.02 2.51
CA ARG A 140 -12.47 -17.48 3.91
C ARG A 140 -12.53 -16.35 4.94
N ARG A 141 -12.00 -15.16 4.62
CA ARG A 141 -11.98 -14.00 5.54
C ARG A 141 -13.29 -13.22 5.55
N HIS A 142 -14.18 -13.43 4.58
CA HIS A 142 -15.45 -12.74 4.48
C HIS A 142 -16.64 -13.74 4.47
N PRO A 143 -16.80 -14.56 5.51
CA PRO A 143 -17.93 -15.50 5.59
C PRO A 143 -19.29 -14.80 5.64
N HIS A 144 -19.32 -13.52 6.03
CA HIS A 144 -20.56 -12.73 5.96
C HIS A 144 -20.98 -12.38 4.54
N VAL A 145 -20.02 -12.24 3.63
CA VAL A 145 -20.29 -12.06 2.20
C VAL A 145 -20.58 -13.41 1.56
N PHE A 146 -19.72 -14.42 1.80
CA PHE A 146 -19.70 -15.64 0.97
C PHE A 146 -20.39 -16.87 1.58
N GLU A 147 -20.72 -16.86 2.87
CA GLU A 147 -21.30 -17.99 3.62
C GLU A 147 -22.56 -17.60 4.41
N GLY A 148 -23.08 -16.37 4.23
CA GLY A 148 -24.32 -15.90 4.86
C GLY A 148 -24.22 -15.68 6.38
N LYS A 149 -23.01 -15.59 6.94
CA LYS A 149 -22.81 -15.32 8.37
C LYS A 149 -23.22 -13.88 8.71
N THR A 150 -24.04 -13.68 9.73
CA THR A 150 -24.38 -12.34 10.24
C THR A 150 -23.51 -11.98 11.44
N PHE A 151 -23.26 -10.69 11.61
CA PHE A 151 -22.57 -10.11 12.77
C PHE A 151 -23.45 -9.00 13.33
N GLU A 152 -23.50 -8.89 14.64
CA GLU A 152 -24.34 -7.91 15.36
C GLU A 152 -23.70 -6.51 15.36
N SER A 153 -22.38 -6.42 15.17
CA SER A 153 -21.66 -5.15 15.08
C SER A 153 -20.38 -5.22 14.22
N TYR A 154 -19.88 -4.05 13.85
CA TYR A 154 -18.57 -3.90 13.20
C TYR A 154 -17.44 -4.49 14.07
N ASP A 155 -17.49 -4.28 15.39
CA ASP A 155 -16.51 -4.82 16.34
C ASP A 155 -16.50 -6.34 16.37
N GLU A 156 -17.66 -6.97 16.27
CA GLU A 156 -17.76 -8.42 16.16
C GLU A 156 -17.17 -8.94 14.84
N MET A 157 -17.47 -8.26 13.73
CA MET A 157 -16.91 -8.58 12.42
C MET A 157 -15.38 -8.45 12.42
N SER A 158 -14.85 -7.35 12.98
CA SER A 158 -13.41 -7.07 13.10
C SER A 158 -12.70 -8.11 13.96
N ARG A 159 -13.28 -8.49 15.11
CA ARG A 159 -12.76 -9.57 15.97
C ARG A 159 -12.76 -10.92 15.24
N ASN A 160 -13.83 -11.25 14.51
CA ASN A 160 -13.87 -12.48 13.73
C ASN A 160 -12.79 -12.51 12.65
N TRP A 161 -12.58 -11.39 11.94
CA TRP A 161 -11.53 -11.28 10.93
C TRP A 161 -10.12 -11.44 11.52
N ALA A 162 -9.86 -10.84 12.69
CA ALA A 162 -8.61 -11.04 13.42
C ALA A 162 -8.40 -12.52 13.80
N ARG A 163 -9.45 -13.18 14.32
CA ARG A 163 -9.40 -14.61 14.67
C ARG A 163 -9.14 -15.52 13.46
N VAL A 164 -9.76 -15.24 12.31
CA VAL A 164 -9.50 -15.99 11.07
C VAL A 164 -8.04 -15.82 10.64
N LYS A 165 -7.50 -14.60 10.70
CA LYS A 165 -6.07 -14.34 10.43
C LYS A 165 -5.13 -15.09 11.35
N GLU A 166 -5.47 -15.18 12.63
CA GLU A 166 -4.65 -15.88 13.62
C GLU A 166 -4.59 -17.39 13.34
N LYS A 167 -5.75 -18.01 13.07
CA LYS A 167 -5.83 -19.44 12.67
C LYS A 167 -5.06 -19.76 11.39
N GLU A 168 -4.94 -18.81 10.47
CA GLU A 168 -4.11 -18.97 9.27
C GLU A 168 -2.61 -18.91 9.58
N LYS A 169 -2.21 -18.07 10.55
CA LYS A 169 -0.82 -17.94 10.98
C LYS A 169 -0.35 -19.13 11.81
N SER A 170 -1.22 -19.69 12.65
CA SER A 170 -0.90 -20.84 13.51
C SER A 170 -0.65 -22.15 12.75
N LYS A 171 -0.96 -22.20 11.43
CA LYS A 171 -0.59 -23.32 10.55
C LYS A 171 0.87 -23.26 10.07
N LYS A 172 1.61 -22.19 10.36
CA LYS A 172 3.03 -22.07 10.04
C LYS A 172 3.85 -22.63 11.21
N GLU A 173 4.89 -23.41 10.91
CA GLU A 173 5.73 -24.12 11.91
C GLU A 173 6.49 -23.21 12.89
N HIS A 174 6.49 -21.89 12.66
CA HIS A 174 7.13 -20.92 13.54
C HIS A 174 6.13 -20.28 14.52
N LYS A 175 6.49 -20.27 15.81
CA LYS A 175 5.79 -19.55 16.87
C LYS A 175 5.83 -18.05 16.56
N MET A 176 4.75 -17.55 15.96
CA MET A 176 4.60 -16.15 15.59
C MET A 176 4.08 -15.37 16.82
N TYR A 177 4.76 -14.31 17.22
CA TYR A 177 4.31 -13.45 18.32
C TYR A 177 3.21 -12.51 17.84
N GLU A 178 2.35 -12.06 18.77
CA GLU A 178 1.24 -11.15 18.45
C GLU A 178 1.73 -9.89 17.72
N LEU A 179 2.89 -9.37 18.13
CA LEU A 179 3.51 -8.16 17.59
C LEU A 179 4.43 -8.39 16.38
N ASP A 180 4.37 -9.54 15.70
CA ASP A 180 5.15 -9.79 14.49
C ASP A 180 4.64 -8.95 13.30
N VAL A 181 5.10 -7.71 13.25
CA VAL A 181 4.84 -6.70 12.23
C VAL A 181 6.09 -6.58 11.35
N PRO A 182 5.95 -6.57 10.00
CA PRO A 182 7.11 -6.46 9.11
C PRO A 182 8.01 -5.27 9.46
N LYS A 183 9.30 -5.53 9.59
CA LYS A 183 10.31 -4.49 9.90
C LYS A 183 10.51 -3.49 8.76
N SER A 184 10.13 -3.86 7.53
CA SER A 184 10.27 -3.02 6.34
C SER A 184 9.19 -1.94 6.20
N LEU A 185 8.20 -1.91 7.10
CA LEU A 185 7.18 -0.85 7.07
C LEU A 185 7.76 0.47 7.58
N PRO A 186 7.30 1.62 7.05
CA PRO A 186 7.57 2.93 7.62
C PRO A 186 7.28 2.98 9.12
N ALA A 187 8.03 3.80 9.85
CA ALA A 187 8.05 3.78 11.31
C ALA A 187 6.66 4.03 11.93
N LEU A 188 5.90 5.01 11.41
CA LEU A 188 4.58 5.35 11.95
C LEU A 188 3.56 4.26 11.62
N ILE A 189 3.54 3.76 10.38
CA ILE A 189 2.70 2.61 10.00
C ILE A 189 3.01 1.38 10.85
N ARG A 190 4.30 1.08 11.06
CA ARG A 190 4.73 -0.06 11.88
C ARG A 190 4.27 0.13 13.31
N GLY A 191 4.48 1.30 13.89
CA GLY A 191 4.03 1.67 15.23
C GLY A 191 2.52 1.51 15.39
N GLN A 192 1.72 2.07 14.48
CA GLN A 192 0.25 1.97 14.53
C GLN A 192 -0.23 0.51 14.43
N LYS A 193 0.44 -0.33 13.62
CA LYS A 193 0.13 -1.76 13.54
C LYS A 193 0.52 -2.52 14.81
N VAL A 194 1.66 -2.22 15.41
CA VAL A 194 2.07 -2.81 16.70
C VAL A 194 1.06 -2.44 17.78
N ALA A 195 0.76 -1.16 17.93
CA ALA A 195 -0.23 -0.63 18.86
C ALA A 195 -1.62 -1.27 18.68
N SER A 196 -2.09 -1.37 17.43
CA SER A 196 -3.39 -2.00 17.12
C SER A 196 -3.44 -3.49 17.48
N ARG A 197 -2.32 -4.20 17.43
CA ARG A 197 -2.26 -5.61 17.83
C ARG A 197 -2.19 -5.77 19.34
N ALA A 198 -1.41 -4.92 20.02
CA ALA A 198 -1.39 -4.88 21.48
C ALA A 198 -2.80 -4.57 22.05
N ALA A 199 -3.50 -3.60 21.47
CA ALA A 199 -4.86 -3.26 21.92
C ALA A 199 -5.85 -4.43 21.84
N ARG A 200 -5.68 -5.35 20.88
CA ARG A 200 -6.55 -6.54 20.74
C ARG A 200 -6.39 -7.55 21.87
N THR A 201 -5.26 -7.55 22.57
CA THR A 201 -5.05 -8.41 23.75
C THR A 201 -5.60 -7.78 25.02
N GLY A 202 -6.19 -6.57 24.93
CA GLY A 202 -6.61 -5.77 26.07
C GLY A 202 -5.52 -4.85 26.61
N PHE A 203 -4.33 -4.82 26.00
CA PHE A 203 -3.26 -3.89 26.35
C PHE A 203 -3.43 -2.57 25.58
N ASP A 204 -4.28 -1.69 26.10
CA ASP A 204 -4.55 -0.34 25.55
C ASP A 204 -4.88 0.65 26.68
N TRP A 205 -4.78 1.95 26.39
CA TRP A 205 -5.34 2.99 27.25
C TRP A 205 -6.87 2.88 27.31
N PRO A 206 -7.49 3.09 28.48
CA PRO A 206 -8.93 2.92 28.66
C PRO A 206 -9.76 3.88 27.81
N ASP A 207 -9.27 5.12 27.62
CA ASP A 207 -9.90 6.14 26.80
C ASP A 207 -8.87 7.12 26.21
N LEU A 208 -9.36 8.10 25.46
CA LEU A 208 -8.53 9.14 24.85
C LEU A 208 -7.89 10.06 25.91
N ARG A 209 -8.57 10.28 27.04
CA ARG A 209 -8.10 11.18 28.09
C ARG A 209 -6.85 10.63 28.76
N ALA A 210 -6.87 9.35 29.13
CA ALA A 210 -5.73 8.67 29.72
C ALA A 210 -4.50 8.71 28.79
N LEU A 211 -4.70 8.63 27.47
CA LEU A 211 -3.63 8.74 26.50
C LEU A 211 -3.08 10.18 26.41
N VAL A 212 -3.93 11.19 26.44
CA VAL A 212 -3.51 12.61 26.42
C VAL A 212 -2.76 13.00 27.69
N GLU A 213 -3.17 12.46 28.85
CA GLU A 213 -2.44 12.63 30.11
C GLU A 213 -1.04 12.01 30.02
N ASN A 214 -0.92 10.80 29.44
CA ASN A 214 0.39 10.18 29.19
C ASN A 214 1.27 11.00 28.23
N LEU A 215 0.69 11.53 27.14
CA LEU A 215 1.40 12.39 26.20
C LEU A 215 1.98 13.65 26.86
N SER A 216 1.25 14.22 27.84
CA SER A 216 1.72 15.39 28.57
C SER A 216 2.93 15.07 29.44
N GLU A 217 2.96 13.87 30.03
CA GLU A 217 4.10 13.37 30.80
C GLU A 217 5.28 13.02 29.91
N ASP A 218 5.08 12.31 28.80
CA ASP A 218 6.14 11.97 27.83
C ASP A 218 6.79 13.26 27.27
N PHE A 219 5.99 14.29 27.00
CA PHE A 219 6.50 15.60 26.56
C PHE A 219 7.34 16.27 27.65
N ARG A 220 6.91 16.19 28.91
CA ARG A 220 7.66 16.74 30.05
C ARG A 220 9.01 16.02 30.22
N ILE A 221 9.03 14.70 30.14
CA ILE A 221 10.27 13.89 30.22
C ILE A 221 11.24 14.30 29.11
N LEU A 222 10.76 14.36 27.86
CA LEU A 222 11.59 14.81 26.73
C LEU A 222 12.15 16.22 26.94
N THR A 223 11.37 17.14 27.50
CA THR A 223 11.86 18.50 27.76
C THR A 223 12.93 18.53 28.84
N ASP A 224 12.80 17.72 29.90
CA ASP A 224 13.80 17.64 30.96
C ASP A 224 15.11 17.03 30.40
N ASP A 225 15.03 15.90 29.70
CA ASP A 225 16.19 15.25 29.06
C ASP A 225 16.91 16.19 28.08
N ALA A 226 16.15 16.96 27.30
CA ALA A 226 16.68 17.93 26.35
C ALA A 226 17.42 19.09 27.02
N LEU A 227 16.96 19.53 28.19
CA LEU A 227 17.61 20.58 28.97
C LEU A 227 18.87 20.08 29.69
N GLU A 228 18.89 18.81 30.10
CA GLU A 228 20.06 18.16 30.71
C GLU A 228 21.13 17.80 29.68
N GLY A 229 20.75 17.61 28.41
CA GLY A 229 21.67 17.43 27.28
C GLY A 229 22.20 16.01 27.12
N ASN A 230 21.57 15.03 27.76
CA ASN A 230 21.93 13.62 27.58
C ASN A 230 21.30 13.07 26.30
N LYS A 231 22.13 12.90 25.27
CA LYS A 231 21.66 12.47 23.95
C LYS A 231 20.96 11.11 23.95
N GLU A 232 21.40 10.15 24.76
CA GLU A 232 20.78 8.82 24.81
C GLU A 232 19.37 8.88 25.41
N GLU A 233 19.21 9.65 26.49
CA GLU A 233 17.90 9.86 27.13
C GLU A 233 16.95 10.62 26.19
N ILE A 234 17.43 11.67 25.51
CA ILE A 234 16.66 12.40 24.50
C ILE A 234 16.19 11.48 23.37
N GLU A 235 17.06 10.61 22.84
CA GLU A 235 16.69 9.67 21.78
C GLU A 235 15.59 8.70 22.24
N GLN A 236 15.66 8.25 23.50
CA GLN A 236 14.66 7.37 24.09
C GLN A 236 13.33 8.09 24.31
N SER A 237 13.31 9.23 25.01
CA SER A 237 12.08 9.95 25.35
C SER A 237 11.41 10.55 24.12
N LEU A 238 12.17 10.97 23.10
CA LEU A 238 11.62 11.36 21.80
C LEU A 238 10.93 10.18 21.11
N GLY A 239 11.55 9.00 21.15
CA GLY A 239 10.97 7.76 20.61
C GLY A 239 9.65 7.38 21.29
N ASP A 240 9.61 7.48 22.62
CA ASP A 240 8.41 7.19 23.42
C ASP A 240 7.28 8.20 23.12
N LEU A 241 7.57 9.49 23.05
CA LEU A 241 6.60 10.52 22.67
C LEU A 241 6.05 10.27 21.25
N LEU A 242 6.91 9.96 20.28
CA LEU A 242 6.48 9.61 18.91
C LEU A 242 5.57 8.37 18.90
N PHE A 243 5.87 7.35 19.72
CA PHE A 243 5.02 6.16 19.82
C PHE A 243 3.67 6.45 20.50
N SER A 244 3.64 7.35 21.48
CA SER A 244 2.40 7.84 22.08
C SER A 244 1.56 8.65 21.09
N LEU A 245 2.18 9.49 20.26
CA LEU A 245 1.49 10.19 19.16
C LEU A 245 0.94 9.22 18.10
N VAL A 246 1.67 8.15 17.80
CA VAL A 246 1.19 7.03 16.96
C VAL A 246 -0.06 6.36 17.55
N ASN A 247 -0.11 6.19 18.87
CA ASN A 247 -1.30 5.67 19.55
C ASN A 247 -2.46 6.65 19.52
N LEU A 248 -2.19 7.96 19.59
CA LEU A 248 -3.20 8.99 19.44
C LEU A 248 -3.81 8.95 18.04
N ALA A 249 -2.98 8.91 17.00
CA ALA A 249 -3.42 8.77 15.62
C ALA A 249 -4.30 7.51 15.46
N ARG A 250 -3.88 6.37 16.03
CA ARG A 250 -4.67 5.13 16.02
C ARG A 250 -6.04 5.30 16.70
N LYS A 251 -6.11 5.87 17.91
CA LYS A 251 -7.38 6.05 18.63
C LYS A 251 -8.31 7.06 17.97
N CYS A 252 -7.75 8.05 17.27
CA CYS A 252 -8.50 9.00 16.45
C CYS A 252 -8.83 8.46 15.06
N GLU A 253 -8.50 7.20 14.75
CA GLU A 253 -8.76 6.54 13.47
C GLU A 253 -8.14 7.27 12.25
N VAL A 254 -7.00 7.94 12.45
CA VAL A 254 -6.24 8.59 11.39
C VAL A 254 -4.93 7.86 11.11
N ASN A 255 -4.45 7.93 9.87
CA ASN A 255 -3.16 7.37 9.47
C ASN A 255 -2.03 8.35 9.81
N GLY A 256 -1.17 7.99 10.76
CA GLY A 256 -0.11 8.87 11.25
C GLY A 256 0.96 9.18 10.19
N GLU A 257 1.27 8.22 9.33
CA GLU A 257 2.20 8.43 8.20
C GLU A 257 1.65 9.49 7.24
N GLU A 258 0.36 9.37 6.92
CA GLU A 258 -0.33 10.31 6.04
C GLU A 258 -0.46 11.71 6.68
N CYS A 259 -0.71 11.77 7.99
CA CYS A 259 -0.73 13.03 8.72
C CYS A 259 0.62 13.76 8.64
N LEU A 260 1.74 13.04 8.82
CA LEU A 260 3.08 13.60 8.73
C LEU A 260 3.43 14.01 7.30
N LYS A 261 3.08 13.17 6.31
CA LYS A 261 3.24 13.47 4.89
C LYS A 261 2.58 14.81 4.55
N ARG A 262 1.27 14.95 4.82
CA ARG A 262 0.52 16.18 4.56
C ARG A 262 1.07 17.40 5.31
N ALA A 263 1.54 17.23 6.55
CA ALA A 263 2.15 18.32 7.29
C ALA A 263 3.47 18.79 6.65
N THR A 264 4.26 17.83 6.16
CA THR A 264 5.50 18.08 5.42
C THR A 264 5.22 18.78 4.10
N ASP A 265 4.22 18.32 3.35
CA ASP A 265 3.83 18.93 2.07
C ASP A 265 3.32 20.36 2.25
N ARG A 266 2.51 20.63 3.28
CA ARG A 266 2.10 22.01 3.63
C ARG A 266 3.32 22.88 3.94
N PHE A 267 4.30 22.37 4.68
CA PHE A 267 5.52 23.12 4.96
C PHE A 267 6.30 23.43 3.68
N ILE A 268 6.50 22.44 2.80
CA ILE A 268 7.20 22.60 1.52
C ILE A 268 6.50 23.64 0.63
N THR A 269 5.19 23.52 0.46
CA THR A 269 4.39 24.46 -0.35
C THR A 269 4.54 25.89 0.17
N ARG A 270 4.43 26.09 1.48
CA ARG A 270 4.60 27.39 2.11
C ARG A 270 6.02 27.93 1.98
N PHE A 271 7.02 27.06 2.08
CA PHE A 271 8.41 27.46 1.95
C PHE A 271 8.72 27.91 0.52
N LYS A 272 8.26 27.16 -0.50
CA LYS A 272 8.37 27.55 -1.90
C LYS A 272 7.69 28.90 -2.19
N LEU A 273 6.49 29.12 -1.66
CA LEU A 273 5.81 30.40 -1.79
C LEU A 273 6.61 31.55 -1.15
N MET A 274 7.24 31.29 0.00
CA MET A 274 8.13 32.27 0.63
C MET A 274 9.33 32.58 -0.29
N GLU A 275 9.95 31.57 -0.90
CA GLU A 275 11.04 31.76 -1.87
C GLU A 275 10.60 32.59 -3.09
N GLU A 276 9.39 32.36 -3.60
CA GLU A 276 8.82 33.15 -4.70
C GLU A 276 8.61 34.63 -4.30
N ILE A 277 8.09 34.89 -3.10
CA ILE A 277 7.94 36.24 -2.56
C ILE A 277 9.30 36.93 -2.44
N LEU A 278 10.30 36.23 -1.88
CA LEU A 278 11.65 36.77 -1.74
C LEU A 278 12.28 37.08 -3.09
N SER A 279 12.17 36.16 -4.05
CA SER A 279 12.67 36.34 -5.41
C SER A 279 12.03 37.54 -6.11
N ALA A 280 10.71 37.73 -5.97
CA ALA A 280 9.99 38.88 -6.51
C ALA A 280 10.47 40.22 -5.91
N ASN A 281 11.04 40.19 -4.71
CA ASN A 281 11.62 41.37 -4.04
C ASN A 281 13.15 41.50 -4.25
N ASN A 282 13.77 40.64 -5.08
CA ASN A 282 15.22 40.54 -5.26
C ASN A 282 15.98 40.31 -3.94
N LEU A 283 15.41 39.52 -3.03
CA LEU A 283 16.02 39.16 -1.74
C LEU A 283 16.39 37.68 -1.74
N ALA A 284 17.48 37.34 -1.03
CA ALA A 284 17.87 35.96 -0.74
C ALA A 284 17.63 35.63 0.74
N ILE A 285 17.18 34.40 1.04
CA ILE A 285 16.78 34.01 2.39
C ILE A 285 17.95 34.02 3.41
N ASP A 286 19.15 33.73 2.93
CA ASP A 286 20.39 33.69 3.69
C ASP A 286 20.94 35.09 4.03
N GLU A 287 20.46 36.12 3.35
CA GLU A 287 20.75 37.53 3.63
C GLU A 287 19.79 38.13 4.68
N LEU A 288 18.72 37.41 5.05
CA LEU A 288 17.72 37.86 6.01
C LEU A 288 18.03 37.41 7.43
N ASP A 289 17.77 38.29 8.40
CA ASP A 289 17.72 37.91 9.81
C ASP A 289 16.48 37.04 10.13
N GLN A 290 16.52 36.37 11.29
CA GLN A 290 15.43 35.48 11.72
C GLN A 290 14.08 36.20 11.85
N GLU A 291 14.08 37.49 12.19
CA GLU A 291 12.85 38.26 12.32
C GLU A 291 12.21 38.51 10.95
N SER A 292 13.02 38.86 9.95
CA SER A 292 12.60 39.06 8.57
C SER A 292 12.14 37.75 7.93
N GLN A 293 12.87 36.65 8.13
CA GLN A 293 12.44 35.32 7.69
C GLN A 293 11.05 34.96 8.26
N ARG A 294 10.82 35.19 9.57
CA ARG A 294 9.51 34.97 10.19
C ARG A 294 8.42 35.87 9.62
N LYS A 295 8.72 37.12 9.28
CA LYS A 295 7.77 38.05 8.64
C LYS A 295 7.36 37.60 7.24
N PHE A 296 8.29 37.09 6.44
CA PHE A 296 7.96 36.53 5.12
C PHE A 296 7.22 35.20 5.26
N TRP A 297 7.62 34.34 6.20
CA TRP A 297 6.89 33.10 6.50
C TRP A 297 5.43 33.34 6.91
N ALA A 298 5.17 34.36 7.72
CA ALA A 298 3.80 34.72 8.13
C ALA A 298 2.92 35.17 6.96
N GLN A 299 3.51 35.69 5.87
CA GLN A 299 2.75 36.06 4.67
C GLN A 299 2.21 34.84 3.92
N THR A 300 2.74 33.63 4.18
CA THR A 300 2.30 32.38 3.52
C THR A 300 1.19 31.65 4.26
N ASP A 301 0.78 32.11 5.46
CA ASP A 301 -0.22 31.44 6.32
C ASP A 301 -1.59 31.27 5.64
N ASN A 302 -1.98 32.19 4.74
CA ASN A 302 -3.26 32.15 4.04
C ASN A 302 -3.34 31.11 2.90
N HIS A 303 -2.25 30.39 2.63
CA HIS A 303 -2.15 29.38 1.56
C HIS A 303 -1.89 27.97 2.11
N SER A 304 -2.32 27.72 3.35
CA SER A 304 -2.17 26.46 4.11
C SER A 304 -3.30 25.46 3.87
#